data_AF-A0A0J6RZ30-F1
#
_entry.id   AF-A0A0J6RZ30-F1
#
_cell.length_a   1.000
_cell.length_b   1.000
_cell.length_c   1.000
_cell.angle_alpha   90.00
_cell.angle_beta   90.00
_cell.angle_gamma   90.00
#
_symmetry.space_group_name_H-M   'P 1'
#
loop_
_entity.id
_entity.type
_entity.pdbx_description
1 polymer ?
#
loop_
_entity_poly.entity_id
_entity_poly.type
_entity_poly.pdbx_seq_one_letter_code
_entity_poly.pdbx_strand_id
1 'polypeptide(L)'
;MHRSNEALERLEAVIRQTHRLYLASLMRIEALERAARTAAGVSESELRTAEVDHELHLRLMRALVVQLGYVPTGLAKRCEIRRETAARAAATAEPPGSRSGRSACPLAEADVPIRMA
;
A
#
# COMPACT_ATOMS: atom_id res chain seq x y z
N MET A 1 19.77 30.72 -12.00
CA MET A 1 20.16 29.31 -12.22
C MET A 1 19.60 28.32 -11.20
N HIS A 2 19.10 28.72 -10.02
CA HIS A 2 18.55 27.76 -9.01
C HIS A 2 17.25 27.02 -9.41
N ARG A 3 16.31 27.69 -10.09
CA ARG A 3 15.00 27.08 -10.42
C ARG A 3 15.07 25.84 -11.30
N SER A 4 16.07 25.75 -12.18
CA SER A 4 16.25 24.60 -13.07
C SER A 4 16.74 23.37 -12.30
N ASN A 5 17.55 23.56 -11.26
CA ASN A 5 18.06 22.46 -10.44
C ASN A 5 16.95 21.86 -9.57
N GLU A 6 16.12 22.71 -8.94
CA GLU A 6 14.95 22.26 -8.18
C GLU A 6 13.95 21.47 -9.04
N ALA A 7 13.77 21.86 -10.31
CA ALA A 7 12.91 21.14 -11.24
C ALA A 7 13.45 19.74 -11.58
N LEU A 8 14.77 19.62 -11.78
CA LEU A 8 15.43 18.33 -12.01
C LEU A 8 15.32 17.42 -10.77
N GLU A 9 15.59 17.95 -9.59
CA GLU A 9 15.48 17.18 -8.34
C GLU A 9 14.06 16.66 -8.09
N ARG A 10 13.04 17.48 -8.39
CA ARG A 10 11.64 17.05 -8.34
C ARG A 10 11.36 15.95 -9.35
N LEU A 11 11.84 16.09 -10.59
CA LEU A 11 11.65 15.07 -11.62
C LEU A 11 12.31 13.75 -11.24
N GLU A 12 13.53 13.79 -10.70
CA GLU A 12 14.19 12.60 -10.16
C GLU A 12 13.42 11.97 -9.00
N ALA A 13 12.87 12.77 -8.09
CA ALA A 13 12.06 12.26 -6.99
C ALA A 13 10.80 11.55 -7.50
N VAL A 14 10.14 12.12 -8.52
CA VAL A 14 9.00 11.49 -9.18
C VAL A 14 9.41 10.17 -9.86
N ILE A 15 10.55 10.14 -10.57
CA ILE A 15 11.05 8.90 -11.19
C ILE A 15 11.35 7.83 -10.13
N ARG A 16 12.02 8.19 -9.04
CA ARG A 16 12.30 7.28 -7.92
C ARG A 16 11.01 6.73 -7.31
N GLN A 17 9.98 7.57 -7.18
CA GLN A 17 8.69 7.13 -6.66
C GLN A 17 7.96 6.19 -7.64
N THR A 18 7.92 6.54 -8.94
CA THR A 18 7.33 5.67 -9.98
C THR A 18 8.05 4.33 -10.06
N HIS A 19 9.38 4.32 -9.92
CA HIS A 19 10.16 3.08 -9.87
C HIS A 19 9.77 2.19 -8.68
N ARG A 20 9.52 2.76 -7.50
CA ARG A 20 9.02 1.98 -6.35
C ARG A 20 7.68 1.32 -6.67
N LEU A 21 6.75 2.04 -7.31
CA LEU A 21 5.44 1.52 -7.72
C LEU A 21 5.57 0.42 -8.78
N TYR A 22 6.44 0.62 -9.78
CA TYR A 22 6.79 -0.37 -10.79
C TYR A 22 7.31 -1.68 -10.17
N LEU A 23 8.22 -1.60 -9.20
CA LEU A 23 8.73 -2.80 -8.52
C LEU A 23 7.67 -3.46 -7.65
N ALA A 24 6.82 -2.68 -6.97
CA ALA A 24 5.75 -3.20 -6.15
C ALA A 24 4.71 -3.98 -6.97
N SER A 25 4.30 -3.46 -8.14
CA SER A 25 3.38 -4.15 -9.05
C SER A 25 4.01 -5.42 -9.61
N LEU A 26 5.28 -5.40 -10.02
CA LEU A 26 5.99 -6.59 -10.46
C LEU A 26 6.04 -7.68 -9.37
N MET A 27 6.39 -7.29 -8.14
CA MET A 27 6.42 -8.21 -7.01
C MET A 27 5.03 -8.79 -6.70
N ARG A 28 3.96 -8.01 -6.89
CA ARG A 28 2.57 -8.47 -6.74
C ARG A 28 2.20 -9.50 -7.80
N ILE A 29 2.51 -9.24 -9.08
CA ILE A 29 2.30 -10.21 -10.18
C ILE A 29 2.97 -11.53 -9.84
N GLU A 30 4.27 -11.51 -9.50
CA GLU A 30 4.98 -12.73 -9.16
C GLU A 30 4.38 -13.47 -7.95
N ALA A 31 3.86 -12.74 -6.96
CA ALA A 31 3.20 -13.34 -5.80
C ALA A 31 1.89 -14.03 -6.19
N LEU A 32 1.07 -13.37 -7.03
CA LEU A 32 -0.18 -13.92 -7.56
C LEU A 32 0.09 -15.15 -8.44
N GLU A 33 1.09 -15.10 -9.33
CA GLU A 33 1.48 -16.26 -10.14
C GLU A 33 1.96 -17.44 -9.30
N ARG A 34 2.74 -17.19 -8.23
CA ARG A 34 3.14 -18.25 -7.29
C ARG A 34 1.93 -18.85 -6.59
N ALA A 35 1.03 -18.00 -6.09
CA ALA A 35 -0.19 -18.46 -5.43
C ALA A 35 -1.08 -19.28 -6.37
N ALA A 36 -1.21 -18.89 -7.64
CA ALA A 36 -2.01 -19.60 -8.63
C ALA A 36 -1.45 -21.01 -8.94
N ARG A 37 -0.12 -21.17 -8.87
CA ARG A 37 0.54 -22.48 -9.01
C ARG A 37 0.34 -23.39 -7.79
N THR A 38 0.20 -22.82 -6.59
CA THR A 38 0.14 -23.58 -5.33
C THR A 38 -1.28 -23.77 -4.78
N ALA A 39 -2.24 -22.92 -5.17
CA ALA A 39 -3.60 -22.93 -4.66
C ALA A 39 -4.60 -22.55 -5.76
N ALA A 40 -5.69 -23.30 -5.87
CA ALA A 40 -6.82 -23.00 -6.74
C ALA A 40 -7.66 -21.86 -6.14
N GLY A 41 -7.21 -20.60 -6.27
CA GLY A 41 -7.94 -19.48 -5.69
C GLY A 41 -7.43 -18.08 -5.98
N VAL A 42 -6.46 -17.90 -6.88
CA VAL A 42 -6.05 -16.55 -7.26
C VAL A 42 -7.09 -15.97 -8.21
N SER A 43 -7.60 -14.79 -7.87
CA SER A 43 -8.52 -14.09 -8.74
C SER A 43 -7.78 -13.64 -10.00
N GLU A 44 -8.15 -14.18 -11.16
CA GLU A 44 -7.62 -13.76 -12.46
C GLU A 44 -7.74 -12.23 -12.64
N SER A 45 -8.79 -11.63 -12.08
CA SER A 45 -8.96 -10.17 -12.08
C SER A 45 -7.87 -9.43 -11.32
N GLU A 46 -7.40 -9.95 -10.18
CA GLU A 46 -6.32 -9.33 -9.40
C GLU A 46 -4.99 -9.39 -10.13
N LEU A 47 -4.73 -10.49 -10.84
CA LEU A 47 -3.54 -10.63 -11.68
C LEU A 47 -3.58 -9.62 -12.83
N ARG A 48 -4.70 -9.53 -13.56
CA ARG A 48 -4.87 -8.54 -14.63
C ARG A 48 -4.72 -7.11 -14.14
N THR A 49 -5.30 -6.77 -12.98
CA THR A 49 -5.11 -5.43 -12.39
C THR A 49 -3.64 -5.15 -12.10
N ALA A 50 -2.92 -6.11 -11.52
CA ALA A 50 -1.50 -5.95 -11.23
C ALA A 50 -0.65 -5.79 -12.52
N GLU A 51 -0.99 -6.50 -13.60
CA GLU A 51 -0.37 -6.36 -14.92
C GLU A 51 -0.61 -4.98 -15.54
N VAL A 52 -1.85 -4.48 -15.48
CA VAL A 52 -2.19 -3.14 -15.96
C VAL A 52 -1.43 -2.07 -15.19
N ASP A 53 -1.37 -2.19 -13.85
CA ASP A 53 -0.58 -1.28 -13.01
C ASP A 53 0.90 -1.35 -13.37
N HIS A 54 1.45 -2.55 -13.59
CA HIS A 54 2.85 -2.71 -13.97
C HIS A 54 3.18 -2.02 -15.29
N GLU A 55 2.37 -2.24 -16.32
CA GLU A 55 2.56 -1.64 -17.63
C GLU A 55 2.41 -0.11 -17.58
N LEU A 56 1.43 0.40 -16.83
CA LEU A 56 1.24 1.84 -16.63
C LEU A 56 2.49 2.48 -16.01
N HIS A 57 2.99 1.94 -14.91
CA HIS A 57 4.17 2.49 -14.23
C HIS A 57 5.43 2.37 -15.09
N LEU A 58 5.58 1.29 -15.87
CA LEU A 58 6.69 1.14 -16.82
C LEU A 58 6.66 2.24 -17.90
N ARG A 59 5.49 2.49 -18.51
CA ARG A 59 5.33 3.54 -19.53
C ARG A 59 5.61 4.91 -18.96
N LEU A 60 5.05 5.21 -17.78
CA LEU A 60 5.27 6.50 -17.11
C LEU A 60 6.75 6.68 -16.77
N MET A 61 7.41 5.67 -16.22
CA MET A 61 8.84 5.71 -15.90
C MET A 61 9.68 5.95 -17.15
N ARG A 62 9.40 5.27 -18.26
CA ARG A 62 10.10 5.49 -19.54
C ARG A 62 9.96 6.93 -20.03
N ALA A 63 8.74 7.47 -20.02
CA ALA A 63 8.49 8.86 -20.44
C ALA A 63 9.27 9.86 -19.56
N LEU A 64 9.26 9.66 -18.24
CA LEU A 64 9.95 10.54 -17.30
C LEU A 64 11.48 10.46 -17.45
N VAL A 65 12.04 9.27 -17.66
CA VAL A 65 13.48 9.08 -17.89
C VAL A 65 13.91 9.72 -19.21
N VAL A 66 13.09 9.61 -20.27
CA VAL A 66 13.35 10.31 -21.54
C VAL A 66 13.33 11.83 -21.34
N GLN A 67 12.38 12.35 -20.57
CA GLN A 67 12.30 13.77 -20.24
C GLN A 67 13.51 14.25 -19.42
N LEU A 68 14.00 13.42 -18.48
CA LEU A 68 15.16 13.75 -17.67
C LEU A 68 16.47 13.66 -18.45
N GLY A 69 16.55 12.77 -19.45
CA GLY A 69 17.74 12.56 -20.29
C GLY A 69 18.79 11.63 -19.69
N TYR A 70 18.58 11.14 -18.47
CA TYR A 70 19.42 10.12 -17.81
C TYR A 70 18.60 9.30 -16.81
N VAL A 71 19.19 8.20 -16.33
CA VAL A 71 18.58 7.35 -15.30
C VAL A 71 19.06 7.83 -13.91
N PRO A 72 18.15 8.22 -13.00
CA PRO A 72 18.53 8.65 -11.65
C PRO A 72 19.24 7.56 -10.86
N THR A 73 20.18 7.95 -10.00
CA THR A 73 20.75 7.06 -8.99
C THR A 73 19.78 6.85 -7.81
N GLY A 74 20.01 5.80 -7.02
CA GLY A 74 19.22 5.55 -5.81
C GLY A 74 17.81 5.00 -6.07
N LEU A 75 17.64 4.27 -7.17
CA LEU A 75 16.43 3.51 -7.43
C LEU A 75 16.28 2.39 -6.37
N ALA A 76 15.07 2.24 -5.86
CA ALA A 76 14.79 1.32 -4.77
C ALA A 76 15.09 -0.14 -5.15
N LYS A 77 15.56 -0.93 -4.18
CA LYS A 77 15.77 -2.37 -4.38
C LYS A 77 14.54 -3.17 -3.97
N ARG A 78 14.38 -4.37 -4.52
CA ARG A 78 13.30 -5.29 -4.14
C ARG A 78 13.25 -5.55 -2.62
N CYS A 79 14.39 -5.66 -1.95
CA CYS A 79 14.43 -5.87 -0.49
C CYS A 79 13.91 -4.66 0.31
N GLU A 80 14.12 -3.44 -0.17
CA GLU A 80 13.62 -2.21 0.44
C GLU A 80 12.09 -2.15 0.30
N ILE A 81 11.58 -2.43 -0.90
CA ILE A 81 10.13 -2.51 -1.14
C ILE A 81 9.49 -3.58 -0.25
N ARG A 82 10.09 -4.78 -0.15
CA ARG A 82 9.59 -5.84 0.74
C ARG A 82 9.48 -5.38 2.19
N ARG A 83 10.51 -4.69 2.71
CA ARG A 83 10.49 -4.16 4.08
C ARG A 83 9.39 -3.12 4.27
N GLU A 84 9.23 -2.20 3.31
CA GLU A 84 8.16 -1.20 3.35
C GLU A 84 6.77 -1.84 3.30
N THR A 85 6.54 -2.82 2.42
CA THR A 85 5.26 -3.52 2.31
C THR A 85 4.95 -4.30 3.58
N ALA A 86 5.94 -5.00 4.16
CA ALA A 86 5.79 -5.71 5.42
C ALA A 86 5.49 -4.76 6.58
N ALA A 87 6.19 -3.62 6.66
CA ALA A 87 5.93 -2.60 7.67
C ALA A 87 4.52 -2.00 7.56
N ARG A 88 4.04 -1.72 6.34
CA ARG A 88 2.66 -1.27 6.11
C ARG A 88 1.65 -2.34 6.51
N ALA A 89 1.86 -3.59 6.11
CA ALA A 89 0.97 -4.69 6.50
C ALA A 89 0.91 -4.88 8.02
N ALA A 90 2.04 -4.74 8.71
CA ALA A 90 2.10 -4.78 10.17
C ALA A 90 1.39 -3.59 10.83
N ALA A 91 1.45 -2.40 10.23
CA ALA A 91 0.74 -1.22 10.71
C ALA A 91 -0.79 -1.32 10.52
N THR A 92 -1.26 -2.00 9.46
CA THR A 92 -2.68 -2.25 9.23
C THR A 92 -3.23 -3.40 10.09
N ALA A 93 -2.35 -4.29 10.57
CA ALA A 93 -2.69 -5.34 11.51
C ALA A 93 -2.71 -4.79 12.93
N GLU A 94 -3.74 -4.00 13.27
CA GLU A 94 -4.05 -3.63 14.66
C GLU A 94 -4.06 -4.89 15.56
N PRO A 95 -3.44 -4.86 16.75
CA PRO A 95 -3.47 -6.00 17.66
C PRO A 95 -4.93 -6.29 18.08
N PRO A 96 -5.39 -7.56 18.06
CA PRO A 96 -6.71 -7.92 18.54
C PRO A 96 -6.71 -7.86 20.07
N GLY A 97 -6.93 -6.67 20.66
CA GLY A 97 -6.73 -6.55 22.10
C GLY A 97 -7.00 -5.21 22.76
N SER A 98 -8.04 -4.48 22.36
CA SER A 98 -8.54 -3.35 23.17
C SER A 98 -10.07 -3.20 23.10
N ARG A 99 -10.80 -4.32 23.09
CA ARG A 99 -12.16 -4.35 23.66
C ARG A 99 -12.05 -4.54 25.17
N SER A 100 -11.86 -3.43 25.89
CA SER A 100 -12.22 -3.37 27.31
C SER A 100 -13.75 -3.37 27.42
N GLY A 101 -14.34 -4.55 27.26
CA GLY A 101 -15.66 -4.84 27.81
C GLY A 101 -15.54 -4.93 29.32
N ARG A 102 -16.00 -3.91 30.03
CA ARG A 102 -16.39 -4.04 31.44
C ARG A 102 -17.91 -4.04 31.48
N SER A 103 -18.48 -5.22 31.34
CA SER A 103 -19.88 -5.51 31.67
C SER A 103 -19.90 -6.69 32.65
N ALA A 104 -20.54 -6.45 33.80
CA ALA A 104 -21.15 -7.35 34.80
C ALA A 104 -21.00 -6.70 36.20
N CYS A 105 -21.96 -5.91 36.69
CA CYS A 105 -23.18 -6.25 37.48
C CYS A 105 -22.89 -6.52 38.99
N PRO A 106 -23.80 -6.30 39.98
CA PRO A 106 -25.25 -6.02 39.90
C PRO A 106 -25.86 -5.00 40.94
N LEU A 107 -27.18 -4.77 40.81
CA LEU A 107 -28.22 -4.53 41.84
C LEU A 107 -28.21 -3.27 42.75
N ALA A 108 -29.24 -2.42 42.61
CA ALA A 108 -30.04 -1.92 43.74
C ALA A 108 -31.38 -1.35 43.23
N GLU A 109 -32.46 -1.84 43.82
CA GLU A 109 -33.86 -1.45 43.62
C GLU A 109 -34.09 0.04 43.93
N ALA A 110 -34.94 0.70 43.15
CA ALA A 110 -35.78 1.79 43.64
C ALA A 110 -37.00 1.94 42.71
N ASP A 111 -38.08 1.34 43.17
CA ASP A 111 -39.49 1.59 42.85
C ASP A 111 -39.80 3.10 42.87
N VAL A 112 -40.80 3.55 42.07
CA VAL A 112 -41.72 4.71 42.28
C VAL A 112 -42.41 5.11 40.95
N PRO A 113 -43.72 5.45 40.96
CA PRO A 113 -44.65 5.07 39.91
C PRO A 113 -44.99 6.19 38.90
N ILE A 114 -45.49 5.75 37.76
CA ILE A 114 -46.07 6.59 36.69
C ILE A 114 -47.38 7.22 37.19
N ARG A 115 -47.48 8.55 37.11
CA ARG A 115 -48.74 9.28 37.27
C ARG A 115 -49.15 9.85 35.91
N MET A 116 -50.29 9.37 35.41
CA MET A 116 -50.96 9.89 34.20
C MET A 116 -51.47 11.32 34.45
N ALA A 117 -51.39 12.15 33.41
CA ALA A 117 -52.24 13.32 33.19
C ALA A 117 -52.64 13.34 31.72
#